data_AF-A0A2U0A901-F1
#
_entry.id   AF-A0A2U0A901-F1
#
_cell.length_a   1.000
_cell.length_b   1.000
_cell.length_c   1.000
_cell.angle_alpha   90.00
_cell.angle_beta   90.00
_cell.angle_gamma   90.00
#
_symmetry.space_group_name_H-M   'P 1'
#
loop_
_entity.id
_entity.type
_entity.pdbx_description
1 polymer ?
#
loop_
_entity_poly.entity_id
_entity_poly.type
_entity_poly.pdbx_seq_one_letter_code
_entity_poly.pdbx_strand_id
1 'polypeptide(L)'
;METHKLVAIAIFTCVALYTSIRDGIQDALPVNLILLIFLLPILFYRIIAFFSGFGFPEYFAKDFKSDNHPGPYAFFFWIIYLIACLFILFDWRLY
;
A
#
# COMPACT_ATOMS: atom_id res chain seq x y z
N MET A 1 8.41 4.61 15.44
CA MET A 1 7.88 4.14 14.13
C MET A 1 6.62 3.36 14.43
N GLU A 2 5.48 3.66 13.80
CA GLU A 2 4.25 2.87 14.00
C GLU A 2 4.49 1.43 13.55
N THR A 3 4.09 0.45 14.37
CA THR A 3 4.31 -0.99 14.13
C THR A 3 3.86 -1.41 12.73
N HIS A 4 2.76 -0.85 12.22
CA HIS A 4 2.23 -1.12 10.88
C HIS A 4 3.21 -0.76 9.75
N LYS A 5 3.95 0.34 9.88
CA LYS A 5 4.94 0.75 8.86
C LYS A 5 6.15 -0.17 8.87
N LEU A 6 6.59 -0.58 10.06
CA LEU A 6 7.67 -1.56 10.22
C LEU A 6 7.29 -2.90 9.59
N VAL A 7 6.08 -3.40 9.85
CA VAL A 7 5.60 -4.66 9.24
C VAL A 7 5.51 -4.53 7.73
N ALA A 8 4.97 -3.43 7.19
CA ALA A 8 4.89 -3.23 5.74
C ALA A 8 6.28 -3.18 5.08
N ILE A 9 7.25 -2.51 5.71
CA ILE A 9 8.65 -2.51 5.24
C ILE A 9 9.25 -3.92 5.30
N ALA A 10 9.00 -4.67 6.37
CA ALA A 10 9.51 -6.03 6.51
C ALA A 10 8.95 -6.97 5.42
N ILE A 11 7.64 -6.88 5.12
CA ILE A 11 7.00 -7.63 4.03
C ILE A 11 7.63 -7.23 2.70
N PHE A 12 7.80 -5.94 2.44
CA PHE A 12 8.45 -5.43 1.23
C PHE A 12 9.85 -6.03 1.07
N THR A 13 10.67 -6.00 2.12
CA THR A 13 12.02 -6.54 2.08
C THR A 13 12.01 -8.05 1.83
N CYS A 14 11.12 -8.81 2.47
CA CYS A 14 11.00 -10.25 2.24
C CYS A 14 10.62 -10.57 0.78
N VAL A 15 9.61 -9.88 0.23
CA VAL A 15 9.17 -10.09 -1.15
C VAL A 15 10.25 -9.67 -2.14
N ALA A 16 10.90 -8.52 -1.92
CA ALA A 16 11.97 -8.02 -2.78
C ALA A 16 13.21 -8.92 -2.79
N LEU A 17 13.56 -9.50 -1.65
CA LEU A 17 14.64 -10.49 -1.58
C LEU A 17 14.26 -11.78 -2.31
N TYR A 18 13.03 -12.25 -2.10
CA TYR A 18 12.52 -13.46 -2.77
C TYR A 18 12.53 -13.31 -4.29
N THR A 19 11.99 -12.22 -4.84
CA THR A 19 12.00 -11.95 -6.28
C THR A 19 13.43 -11.83 -6.83
N SER A 20 14.32 -11.16 -6.10
CA SER A 20 15.72 -11.01 -6.52
C SER A 20 16.47 -12.34 -6.57
N ILE A 21 16.15 -13.29 -5.68
CA ILE A 21 16.72 -14.64 -5.67
C ILE A 21 16.10 -15.51 -6.77
N ARG A 22 14.80 -15.39 -7.02
CA ARG A 22 14.05 -16.22 -7.96
C ARG A 22 14.30 -15.84 -9.43
N ASP A 23 14.15 -14.57 -9.76
CA ASP A 23 14.13 -14.07 -11.14
C ASP A 23 15.45 -13.38 -11.53
N GLY A 24 16.36 -13.18 -10.56
CA GLY A 24 17.60 -12.43 -10.75
C GLY A 24 17.40 -10.92 -10.67
N ILE A 25 18.50 -10.18 -10.40
CA ILE A 25 18.43 -8.74 -10.07
C ILE A 25 17.83 -7.90 -11.20
N GLN A 26 18.13 -8.23 -12.46
CA GLN A 26 17.69 -7.43 -13.61
C GLN A 26 16.18 -7.51 -13.84
N ASP A 27 15.58 -8.69 -13.69
CA ASP A 27 14.14 -8.90 -13.88
C ASP A 27 13.32 -8.55 -12.62
N ALA A 28 13.92 -8.65 -11.43
CA ALA A 28 13.28 -8.28 -10.18
C ALA A 28 13.16 -6.77 -9.96
N LEU A 29 14.04 -5.96 -10.56
CA LEU A 29 14.05 -4.49 -10.43
C LEU A 29 12.71 -3.81 -10.76
N PRO A 30 12.09 -4.04 -11.95
CA PRO A 30 10.80 -3.43 -12.27
C PRO A 30 9.68 -3.90 -11.34
N VAL A 31 9.71 -5.16 -10.92
CA VAL A 31 8.72 -5.74 -10.00
C VAL A 31 8.82 -5.09 -8.61
N ASN A 32 10.04 -4.89 -8.12
CA ASN A 32 10.30 -4.24 -6.83
C ASN A 32 9.92 -2.75 -6.85
N LEU A 33 10.11 -2.06 -7.99
CA LEU A 33 9.62 -0.69 -8.18
C LEU A 33 8.09 -0.60 -8.10
N ILE A 34 7.37 -1.53 -8.71
CA ILE A 34 5.91 -1.60 -8.61
C ILE A 34 5.50 -1.84 -7.14
N LEU A 35 6.15 -2.79 -6.46
CA LEU A 35 5.88 -3.07 -5.05
C LEU A 35 6.12 -1.84 -4.16
N LEU A 36 7.14 -1.02 -4.47
CA LEU A 36 7.45 0.23 -3.78
C LEU A 36 6.32 1.26 -3.93
N ILE A 37 5.73 1.36 -5.12
CA ILE A 37 4.59 2.27 -5.38
C ILE A 37 3.40 1.90 -4.48
N PHE A 38 3.14 0.61 -4.26
CA PHE A 38 2.08 0.16 -3.36
C PHE A 38 2.41 0.33 -1.87
N LEU A 39 3.70 0.36 -1.51
CA LEU A 39 4.15 0.62 -0.14
C LEU A 39 3.98 2.10 0.25
N LEU A 40 4.19 3.03 -0.69
CA LEU A 40 4.15 4.47 -0.43
C LEU A 40 2.83 4.95 0.23
N PRO A 41 1.64 4.57 -0.26
CA PRO A 41 0.38 4.91 0.40
C PRO A 41 0.27 4.44 1.85
N ILE A 42 0.87 3.30 2.20
CA ILE A 42 0.87 2.79 3.58
C ILE A 42 1.81 3.61 4.47
N LEU A 43 2.95 4.06 3.94
CA LEU A 43 3.86 4.92 4.71
C LEU A 43 3.28 6.31 4.95
N PHE A 44 2.48 6.82 4.02
CA PHE A 44 1.92 8.17 4.03
C PHE A 44 0.39 8.22 4.19
N TYR A 45 -0.25 7.18 4.72
CA TYR A 45 -1.72 7.09 4.84
C TYR A 45 -2.36 8.29 5.55
N ARG A 46 -1.66 8.89 6.54
CA ARG A 46 -2.13 10.09 7.25
C ARG A 46 -2.21 11.33 6.37
N ILE A 47 -1.27 11.48 5.43
CA ILE A 47 -1.28 12.59 4.46
C ILE A 47 -2.46 12.41 3.51
N ILE A 48 -2.70 11.18 3.05
CA ILE A 48 -3.84 10.85 2.19
C ILE A 48 -5.18 11.12 2.90
N ALA A 49 -5.31 10.71 4.16
CA ALA A 49 -6.50 11.00 4.97
C ALA A 49 -6.71 12.51 5.21
N PHE A 50 -5.63 13.29 5.31
CA PHE A 50 -5.70 14.75 5.41
C PHE A 50 -6.22 15.39 4.12
N PHE A 51 -5.70 14.97 2.95
CA PHE A 51 -6.17 15.48 1.65
C PHE A 51 -7.58 15.01 1.29
N SER A 52 -8.01 13.80 1.71
CA SER A 52 -9.37 13.34 1.48
C SER A 52 -10.42 14.16 2.24
N GLY A 53 -10.04 14.73 3.40
CA GLY A 53 -10.87 15.68 4.14
C GLY A 53 -10.98 17.05 3.49
N PHE A 54 -10.03 17.43 2.62
CA PHE A 54 -10.01 18.75 1.97
C PHE A 54 -10.91 18.82 0.71
N GLY A 55 -11.35 17.67 0.18
CA GLY A 55 -12.02 17.55 -1.11
C GLY A 55 -13.55 17.51 -1.10
N PHE A 56 -14.20 17.47 0.08
CA PHE A 56 -15.66 17.49 0.15
C PHE A 56 -16.14 18.91 0.49
N PRO A 57 -16.79 19.63 -0.45
CA PRO A 57 -17.50 20.84 -0.09
C PRO A 57 -18.61 20.46 0.89
N GLU A 58 -18.45 20.91 2.13
CA GLU A 58 -19.33 20.70 3.29
C GLU A 58 -20.82 21.02 3.00
N TYR A 59 -21.10 21.70 1.88
CA TYR A 59 -22.44 22.06 1.41
C TYR A 59 -23.29 20.87 0.90
N PHE A 60 -22.70 19.76 0.47
CA PHE A 60 -23.44 18.63 -0.13
C PHE A 60 -23.75 17.47 0.82
N ALA A 61 -23.19 17.43 2.03
CA ALA A 61 -23.26 16.29 2.92
C ALA A 61 -23.99 16.63 4.24
N LYS A 62 -25.31 16.78 4.16
CA LYS A 62 -26.18 17.20 5.28
C LYS A 62 -26.19 16.26 6.50
N ASP A 63 -25.58 15.07 6.40
CA ASP A 63 -25.58 14.01 7.44
C ASP A 63 -24.19 13.57 7.93
N PHE A 64 -23.09 14.23 7.54
CA PHE A 64 -21.75 13.81 7.97
C PHE A 64 -21.37 14.38 9.35
N LYS A 65 -21.89 13.75 10.40
CA LYS A 65 -21.36 13.84 11.78
C LYS A 65 -20.31 12.77 12.09
N SER A 66 -19.75 12.12 11.07
CA SER A 66 -18.71 11.09 11.24
C SER A 66 -17.34 11.74 11.05
N ASP A 67 -16.53 11.76 12.11
CA ASP A 67 -15.12 12.16 12.02
C ASP A 67 -14.40 11.32 10.94
N ASN A 68 -13.62 12.00 10.09
CA ASN A 68 -12.83 11.36 9.05
C ASN A 68 -11.64 10.62 9.68
N HIS A 69 -11.89 9.40 10.16
CA HIS A 69 -10.86 8.60 10.81
C HIS A 69 -9.86 8.06 9.77
N PRO A 70 -8.55 8.06 10.06
CA PRO A 70 -7.53 7.56 9.14
C PRO A 70 -7.46 6.02 9.07
N GLY A 71 -8.18 5.31 9.94
CA GLY A 71 -8.17 3.85 10.04
C GLY A 71 -8.67 3.11 8.79
N PRO A 72 -9.86 3.43 8.25
CA PRO A 72 -10.39 2.79 7.04
C PRO A 72 -9.47 2.92 5.82
N TYR A 73 -8.82 4.08 5.64
CA TYR A 73 -7.84 4.27 4.56
C TYR A 73 -6.61 3.38 4.73
N ALA A 74 -6.07 3.29 5.95
CA ALA A 74 -4.94 2.42 6.24
C ALA A 74 -5.27 0.95 5.93
N PHE A 75 -6.47 0.49 6.30
CA PHE A 75 -6.94 -0.86 6.02
C PHE A 75 -7.10 -1.13 4.52
N PHE A 76 -7.69 -0.18 3.78
CA PHE A 76 -7.85 -0.28 2.33
C PHE A 76 -6.51 -0.41 1.61
N PHE A 77 -5.53 0.46 1.93
CA PHE A 77 -4.20 0.38 1.33
C PHE A 77 -3.46 -0.91 1.72
N TRP A 78 -3.68 -1.42 2.93
CA TRP A 78 -3.15 -2.72 3.36
C TRP A 78 -3.68 -3.87 2.51
N ILE A 79 -4.97 -3.89 2.21
CA ILE A 79 -5.56 -4.93 1.34
C ILE A 79 -4.92 -4.88 -0.05
N ILE A 80 -4.86 -3.69 -0.66
CA ILE A 80 -4.27 -3.53 -2.00
C ILE A 80 -2.80 -3.98 -2.01
N TYR A 81 -2.03 -3.57 -1.00
CA TYR A 81 -0.63 -3.94 -0.88
C TYR A 81 -0.43 -5.46 -0.74
N LEU A 82 -1.25 -6.12 0.09
CA LEU A 82 -1.20 -7.58 0.23
C LEU A 82 -1.56 -8.29 -1.07
N ILE A 83 -2.58 -7.82 -1.79
CA ILE A 83 -2.95 -8.37 -3.11
C ILE A 83 -1.78 -8.23 -4.09
N ALA A 84 -1.12 -7.06 -4.13
CA ALA A 84 0.05 -6.84 -4.98
C ALA A 84 1.21 -7.79 -4.61
N CYS A 85 1.47 -7.99 -3.32
CA CYS A 85 2.48 -8.94 -2.84
C CYS A 85 2.16 -10.38 -3.28
N LEU A 86 0.90 -10.81 -3.15
CA LEU A 86 0.48 -12.15 -3.57
C LEU A 86 0.63 -12.32 -5.08
N PHE A 87 0.23 -11.33 -5.87
CA PHE A 87 0.34 -11.38 -7.32
C PHE A 87 1.78 -11.59 -7.80
N ILE A 88 2.73 -10.97 -7.10
CA ILE A 88 4.17 -11.11 -7.37
C ILE A 88 4.71 -12.46 -6.88
N LEU A 89 4.31 -12.91 -5.69
CA LEU A 89 4.76 -14.19 -5.13
C LEU A 89 4.31 -15.40 -5.94
N PHE A 90 3.08 -15.38 -6.45
CA PHE A 90 2.52 -16.46 -7.26
C PHE A 90 2.86 -16.35 -8.75
N ASP A 91 3.55 -15.28 -9.14
CA ASP A 91 3.94 -15.01 -10.52
C ASP A 91 2.81 -15.29 -11.51
N TRP A 92 1.72 -14.53 -11.38
CA TRP A 92 0.54 -14.67 -12.24
C TRP A 92 0.81 -14.37 -13.73
N ARG A 93 2.07 -14.13 -14.12
CA ARG A 93 2.52 -14.10 -15.52
C ARG A 93 2.73 -15.52 -16.09
N LEU A 94 2.78 -16.55 -15.25
CA LEU A 94 3.01 -17.96 -15.64
C LEU A 94 1.73 -18.78 -15.87
N TYR A 95 0.53 -18.19 -15.77
CA TYR A 95 -0.74 -18.84 -16.08
C TYR A 95 -1.48 -18.16 -17.23
#